data_AF-A0A498SVU5-F1
#
_entry.id   AF-A0A498SVU5-F1
#
_cell.length_a   1.000
_cell.length_b   1.000
_cell.length_c   1.000
_cell.angle_alpha   90.00
_cell.angle_beta   90.00
_cell.angle_gamma   90.00
#
_symmetry.space_group_name_H-M   'P 1'
#
loop_
_entity.id
_entity.type
_entity.pdbx_description
1 polymer ?
#
loop_
_entity_poly.entity_id
_entity_poly.type
_entity_poly.pdbx_seq_one_letter_code
_entity_poly.pdbx_strand_id
1 'polypeptide(L)'
;MLQIPNFPDSNIAYDGRMEWNPTKSMDATIQQFRIAVLSTNVRVIKQILKEVHNVTPGQIGRLLPLITDRTSAEPTKEALMTAICIGSRPLVEFILSLFMEYPGEERNGPCII
;
A
#
# COMPACT_ATOMS: atom_id res chain seq x y z
N MET A 1 23.49 9.36 -43.21
CA MET A 1 23.87 10.24 -42.08
C MET A 1 22.58 10.88 -41.60
N LEU A 2 21.96 10.35 -40.55
CA LEU A 2 20.69 10.85 -40.01
C LEU A 2 20.98 11.61 -38.71
N GLN A 3 20.67 12.91 -38.70
CA GLN A 3 20.81 13.78 -37.52
C GLN A 3 19.72 13.44 -36.50
N ILE A 4 20.16 13.16 -35.28
CA ILE A 4 19.28 12.91 -34.13
C ILE A 4 18.87 14.27 -33.54
N PRO A 5 17.58 14.52 -33.26
CA PRO A 5 17.15 15.79 -32.69
C PRO A 5 17.71 16.00 -31.28
N ASN A 6 18.20 17.20 -31.02
CA ASN A 6 18.77 17.62 -29.75
C ASN A 6 17.62 17.84 -28.74
N PHE A 7 17.39 16.88 -27.86
CA PHE A 7 16.50 17.06 -26.70
C PHE A 7 17.29 17.75 -25.59
N PRO A 8 16.72 18.75 -24.88
CA PRO A 8 17.40 19.35 -23.75
C PRO A 8 17.64 18.30 -22.68
N ASP A 9 18.84 18.28 -22.12
CA ASP A 9 19.26 17.48 -20.96
C ASP A 9 18.42 17.82 -19.72
N SER A 10 17.15 17.43 -19.71
CA SER A 10 16.40 17.27 -18.47
C SER A 10 16.86 15.96 -17.86
N ASN A 11 17.95 16.05 -17.10
CA ASN A 11 18.58 15.01 -16.31
C ASN A 11 17.66 14.56 -15.15
N ILE A 12 16.44 14.12 -15.48
CA ILE A 12 15.53 13.46 -14.54
C ILE A 12 15.79 11.97 -14.71
N ALA A 13 16.99 11.54 -14.32
CA ALA A 13 17.21 10.15 -14.00
C ALA A 13 16.27 9.81 -12.84
N TYR A 14 15.26 8.97 -13.09
CA TYR A 14 14.43 8.41 -12.04
C TYR A 14 15.35 7.54 -11.15
N ASP A 15 15.79 8.11 -10.02
CA ASP A 15 16.75 7.50 -9.09
C ASP A 15 16.11 6.45 -8.15
N GLY A 16 14.82 6.16 -8.36
CA GLY A 16 14.04 5.27 -7.51
C GLY A 16 13.72 5.83 -6.13
N ARG A 17 14.14 7.05 -5.79
CA ARG A 17 13.84 7.73 -4.54
C ARG A 17 12.78 8.79 -4.78
N MET A 18 11.52 8.36 -4.74
CA MET A 18 10.43 9.31 -4.52
C MET A 18 10.52 9.80 -3.07
N GLU A 19 11.08 11.00 -2.86
CA GLU A 19 11.02 11.70 -1.58
C GLU A 19 9.54 12.04 -1.30
N TRP A 20 8.94 11.23 -0.42
CA TRP A 20 7.57 11.41 -0.01
C TRP A 20 7.52 12.41 1.15
N ASN A 21 6.70 13.45 1.01
CA ASN A 21 6.39 14.38 2.10
C ASN A 21 5.12 13.89 2.81
N PRO A 22 5.21 13.18 3.96
CA PRO A 22 4.05 12.84 4.76
C PRO A 22 3.43 14.12 5.31
N THR A 23 2.46 14.68 4.59
CA THR A 23 1.60 15.72 5.15
C THR A 23 0.80 15.15 6.30
N LYS A 24 0.49 15.97 7.32
CA LYS A 24 -0.40 15.62 8.45
C LYS A 24 -1.74 14.97 8.02
N SER A 25 -2.17 15.24 6.78
CA SER A 25 -3.35 14.61 6.18
C SER A 25 -3.20 13.09 6.04
N MET A 26 -2.02 12.58 5.70
CA MET A 26 -1.82 11.15 5.47
C MET A 26 -1.78 10.35 6.76
N ASP A 27 -1.16 10.89 7.82
CA ASP A 27 -1.20 10.29 9.16
C ASP A 27 -2.64 10.15 9.67
N ALA A 28 -3.47 11.17 9.44
CA ALA A 28 -4.88 11.13 9.78
C ALA A 28 -5.63 10.06 8.99
N THR A 29 -5.36 9.93 7.68
CA THR A 29 -5.97 8.87 6.84
C THR A 29 -5.51 7.48 7.28
N ILE A 30 -4.23 7.30 7.64
CA ILE A 30 -3.72 6.04 8.18
C ILE A 30 -4.44 5.67 9.47
N GLN A 31 -4.61 6.62 10.39
CA GLN A 31 -5.37 6.39 11.63
C GLN A 31 -6.83 6.03 11.36
N GLN A 32 -7.50 6.75 10.45
CA GLN A 32 -8.88 6.46 10.06
C GLN A 32 -9.01 5.07 9.43
N PHE A 33 -8.07 4.70 8.56
CA PHE A 33 -8.01 3.37 7.96
C PHE A 33 -7.89 2.29 9.03
N ARG A 34 -6.95 2.44 9.98
CA ARG A 34 -6.79 1.50 11.09
C ARG A 34 -8.07 1.34 11.90
N ILE A 35 -8.68 2.45 12.33
CA ILE A 35 -9.94 2.42 13.09
C ILE A 35 -11.04 1.71 12.30
N ALA A 36 -11.13 1.97 10.99
CA ALA A 36 -12.11 1.32 10.13
C ALA A 36 -11.86 -0.20 10.03
N VAL A 37 -10.61 -0.65 9.94
CA VAL A 37 -10.25 -2.07 9.94
C VAL A 37 -10.55 -2.72 11.29
N LEU A 38 -10.16 -2.10 12.40
CA LEU A 38 -10.44 -2.58 13.76
C LEU A 38 -11.94 -2.71 14.06
N SER A 39 -12.75 -1.77 13.53
CA SER A 39 -14.21 -1.78 13.69
C SER A 39 -14.94 -2.59 12.62
N THR A 40 -14.21 -3.28 11.73
CA THR A 40 -14.79 -4.03 10.59
C THR A 40 -15.74 -3.17 9.73
N ASN A 41 -15.46 -1.86 9.65
CA ASN A 41 -16.27 -0.93 8.87
C ASN A 41 -15.91 -0.99 7.39
N VAL A 42 -16.38 -2.05 6.73
CA VAL A 42 -16.16 -2.35 5.31
C VAL A 42 -16.48 -1.16 4.39
N ARG A 43 -17.48 -0.34 4.73
CA ARG A 43 -17.86 0.82 3.92
C ARG A 43 -16.75 1.86 3.88
N VAL A 44 -16.18 2.20 5.05
CA VAL A 44 -15.09 3.18 5.16
C VAL A 44 -13.80 2.63 4.55
N ILE A 45 -13.48 1.35 4.78
CA ILE A 45 -12.31 0.68 4.18
C ILE A 45 -12.39 0.77 2.64
N LYS A 46 -13.54 0.42 2.04
CA LYS A 46 -13.74 0.54 0.59
C LYS A 46 -13.61 1.97 0.09
N GLN A 47 -14.10 2.95 0.86
CA GLN A 47 -14.02 4.36 0.47
C GLN A 47 -12.57 4.82 0.42
N ILE A 48 -11.79 4.55 1.48
CA ILE A 48 -10.37 4.89 1.55
C ILE A 48 -9.59 4.20 0.40
N LEU A 49 -9.84 2.91 0.16
CA LEU A 49 -9.18 2.18 -0.92
C LEU A 49 -9.52 2.69 -2.33
N LYS A 50 -10.71 3.28 -2.53
CA LYS A 50 -11.09 3.92 -3.80
C LYS A 50 -10.38 5.26 -4.03
N GLU A 51 -10.03 5.96 -2.95
CA GLU A 51 -9.30 7.24 -3.01
C GLU A 51 -7.81 7.02 -3.30
N VAL A 52 -7.30 5.80 -3.13
CA VAL A 52 -5.94 5.44 -3.54
C VAL A 52 -5.87 5.28 -5.05
N HIS A 53 -5.08 6.14 -5.70
CA HIS A 53 -4.76 6.01 -7.12
C HIS A 53 -4.15 4.63 -7.43
N ASN A 54 -4.47 4.10 -8.62
CA ASN A 54 -3.98 2.82 -9.14
C ASN A 54 -4.52 1.54 -8.46
N VAL A 55 -5.54 1.63 -7.62
CA VAL A 55 -6.25 0.45 -7.10
C VAL A 55 -7.55 0.24 -7.87
N THR A 56 -7.63 -0.85 -8.64
CA THR A 56 -8.84 -1.20 -9.41
C THR A 56 -9.93 -1.76 -8.51
N PRO A 57 -11.23 -1.63 -8.87
CA PRO A 57 -12.33 -2.22 -8.10
C PRO A 57 -12.18 -3.72 -7.83
N GLY A 58 -11.58 -4.46 -8.76
CA GLY A 58 -11.27 -5.89 -8.60
C GLY A 58 -10.21 -6.15 -7.53
N GLN A 59 -9.17 -5.32 -7.46
CA GLN A 59 -8.15 -5.38 -6.40
C GLN A 59 -8.75 -5.01 -5.04
N ILE A 60 -9.63 -4.01 -4.97
CA ILE A 60 -10.35 -3.66 -3.73
C ILE A 60 -11.17 -4.86 -3.23
N GLY A 61 -11.85 -5.57 -4.14
CA GLY A 61 -12.63 -6.75 -3.80
C GLY A 61 -11.78 -7.89 -3.21
N ARG A 62 -10.53 -8.03 -3.65
CA ARG A 62 -9.58 -9.03 -3.13
C ARG A 62 -8.89 -8.60 -1.84
N LEU A 63 -8.53 -7.32 -1.72
CA LEU A 63 -7.87 -6.77 -0.55
C LEU A 63 -8.78 -6.72 0.67
N LEU A 64 -10.07 -6.44 0.46
CA LEU A 64 -11.02 -6.29 1.55
C LEU A 64 -11.09 -7.50 2.49
N PRO A 65 -11.33 -8.75 2.02
CA PRO A 65 -11.36 -9.91 2.90
C PRO A 65 -10.02 -10.13 3.61
N LEU A 66 -8.89 -9.92 2.92
CA LEU A 66 -7.54 -10.08 3.49
C LEU A 66 -7.25 -9.08 4.62
N ILE A 67 -7.74 -7.85 4.50
CA ILE A 67 -7.55 -6.80 5.51
C ILE A 67 -8.51 -6.95 6.69
N THR A 68 -9.71 -7.47 6.45
CA THR A 68 -10.71 -7.69 7.51
C THR A 68 -10.51 -8.99 8.26
N ASP A 69 -9.84 -9.97 7.65
CA ASP A 69 -9.45 -11.19 8.33
C ASP A 69 -8.22 -10.93 9.19
N ARG A 70 -8.45 -10.87 10.49
CA ARG A 70 -7.43 -10.64 11.52
C ARG A 70 -7.27 -11.84 12.44
N THR A 71 -7.63 -13.03 11.98
CA THR A 71 -7.46 -14.27 12.77
C THR A 71 -5.99 -14.65 12.93
N SER A 72 -5.14 -14.24 11.99
CA SER A 72 -3.68 -14.38 12.06
C SER A 72 -2.97 -13.26 11.26
N ALA A 73 -1.64 -13.29 11.23
CA ALA A 73 -0.86 -12.32 10.46
C ALA A 73 -0.85 -12.63 8.94
N GLU A 74 -1.13 -13.88 8.55
CA GLU A 74 -1.06 -14.39 7.18
C GLU A 74 -1.92 -13.62 6.17
N PRO A 75 -3.22 -13.34 6.43
CA PRO A 75 -4.03 -12.52 5.52
C PRO A 75 -3.45 -11.10 5.33
N THR A 76 -2.92 -10.53 6.41
CA THR A 76 -2.29 -9.19 6.38
C THR A 76 -0.98 -9.21 5.58
N LYS A 77 -0.19 -10.29 5.68
CA LYS A 77 1.02 -10.51 4.85
C LYS A 77 0.67 -10.64 3.37
N GLU A 78 -0.39 -11.37 3.04
CA GLU A 78 -0.87 -11.49 1.65
C GLU A 78 -1.38 -10.15 1.12
N ALA A 79 -2.10 -9.37 1.94
CA ALA A 79 -2.51 -8.01 1.60
C ALA A 79 -1.29 -7.10 1.35
N LEU A 80 -0.22 -7.25 2.14
CA LEU A 80 1.01 -6.49 1.99
C LEU A 80 1.73 -6.84 0.67
N MET A 81 1.89 -8.13 0.37
CA MET A 81 2.46 -8.57 -0.91
C MET A 81 1.63 -8.05 -2.09
N THR A 82 0.30 -8.11 -1.98
CA THR A 82 -0.60 -7.57 -3.00
C THR A 82 -0.38 -6.06 -3.19
N ALA A 83 -0.27 -5.29 -2.10
CA ALA A 83 -0.02 -3.85 -2.16
C ALA A 83 1.33 -3.52 -2.83
N ILE A 84 2.37 -4.31 -2.56
CA ILE A 84 3.69 -4.21 -3.19
C ILE A 84 3.59 -4.53 -4.69
N CYS A 85 2.89 -5.60 -5.08
CA CYS A 85 2.70 -5.98 -6.49
C CYS A 85 1.88 -4.95 -7.28
N ILE A 86 0.94 -4.26 -6.64
CA ILE A 86 0.21 -3.14 -7.24
C ILE A 86 1.15 -1.94 -7.47
N GLY A 87 2.24 -1.84 -6.70
CA GLY A 87 3.15 -0.69 -6.74
C GLY A 87 2.57 0.56 -6.10
N SER A 88 1.57 0.41 -5.21
CA SER A 88 0.93 1.54 -4.53
C SER A 88 1.52 1.76 -3.14
N ARG A 89 2.42 2.74 -3.03
CA ARG A 89 3.08 3.09 -1.77
C ARG A 89 2.09 3.52 -0.65
N PRO A 90 1.05 4.33 -0.90
CA PRO A 90 0.04 4.64 0.13
C PRO A 90 -0.67 3.39 0.64
N LEU A 91 -0.95 2.44 -0.25
CA LEU A 91 -1.56 1.16 0.12
C LEU A 91 -0.61 0.34 0.99
N VAL A 92 0.67 0.26 0.63
CA VAL A 92 1.69 -0.41 1.45
C VAL A 92 1.73 0.18 2.86
N GLU A 93 1.70 1.51 3.00
CA GLU A 93 1.72 2.16 4.32
C GLU A 93 0.44 1.91 5.12
N PHE A 94 -0.73 1.91 4.48
CA PHE A 94 -1.98 1.51 5.12
C PHE A 94 -1.90 0.09 5.69
N ILE A 95 -1.40 -0.87 4.90
CA ILE A 95 -1.27 -2.25 5.34
C ILE A 95 -0.20 -2.39 6.43
N LEU A 96 0.96 -1.74 6.30
CA LEU A 96 2.01 -1.74 7.33
C LEU A 96 1.50 -1.20 8.68
N SER A 97 0.58 -0.24 8.64
CA SER A 97 -0.02 0.32 9.86
C SER A 97 -0.88 -0.69 10.65
N LEU A 98 -1.30 -1.79 10.02
CA LEU A 98 -2.03 -2.89 10.65
C LEU A 98 -1.10 -3.86 11.39
N PHE A 99 0.17 -3.96 10.98
CA PHE A 99 1.17 -4.81 11.65
C PHE A 99 1.60 -4.31 13.03
N MET A 100 1.12 -3.15 13.49
CA MET A 100 1.29 -2.75 14.89
C MET A 100 0.70 -3.78 15.89
N GLU A 101 -0.25 -4.60 15.46
CA GLU A 101 -0.80 -5.70 16.28
C GLU A 101 0.11 -6.94 16.33
N TYR A 102 1.09 -7.05 15.42
CA TYR A 102 1.99 -8.20 15.26
C TYR A 102 3.44 -7.73 14.98
N PRO A 103 4.15 -7.16 15.97
CA PRO A 103 5.49 -6.63 15.74
C PRO A 103 6.46 -7.74 15.30
N GLY A 104 7.10 -7.56 14.14
CA GLY A 104 8.10 -8.48 13.59
C GLY A 104 7.54 -9.51 12.59
N GLU A 105 6.22 -9.70 12.55
CA GLU A 105 5.59 -10.59 11.57
C GLU A 105 5.65 -10.02 10.15
N GLU A 106 5.84 -8.71 9.97
CA GLU A 106 6.07 -8.12 8.65
C GLU A 106 7.39 -8.57 7.99
N ARG A 107 8.30 -9.17 8.78
CA ARG A 107 9.61 -9.68 8.34
C ARG A 107 9.69 -11.21 8.36
N ASN A 108 8.72 -11.88 8.96
CA ASN A 108 8.68 -13.33 9.07
C ASN A 108 7.87 -13.94 7.93
N GLY A 109 8.56 -14.36 6.88
CA GLY A 109 8.05 -15.39 5.98
C GLY A 109 8.40 -16.77 6.54
N PRO A 110 7.59 -17.82 6.31
CA PRO A 110 8.08 -19.18 6.48
C PRO A 110 9.29 -19.35 5.56
N CYS A 111 10.46 -19.64 6.13
CA CYS A 111 11.59 -20.16 5.36
C CYS A 111 11.16 -21.49 4.74
N ILE A 112 10.66 -21.46 3.51
CA ILE A 112 10.52 -22.65 2.69
C ILE A 112 11.74 -22.62 1.75
N ILE A 113 12.84 -23.20 2.23
CA ILE A 113 14.00 -23.60 1.42
C ILE A 113 14.26 -25.08 1.68
#